data_AF-V4U5K9-F1
#
_entry.id   AF-V4U5K9-F1
#
_cell.length_a   1.000
_cell.length_b   1.000
_cell.length_c   1.000
_cell.angle_alpha   90.00
_cell.angle_beta   90.00
_cell.angle_gamma   90.00
#
_symmetry.space_group_name_H-M   'P 1'
#
loop_
_entity.id
_entity.type
_entity.pdbx_description
1 polymer ?
#
loop_
_entity_poly.entity_id
_entity_poly.type
_entity_poly.pdbx_seq_one_letter_code
_entity_poly.pdbx_strand_id
1 'polypeptide(L)'
;MALQILKLPINLRCYNNPTSTANSGLFLLSNSNSHVLLGRLLKGQRQYPIRSFAVASNAKSEKIQLPKKKRRLDEICLERFQQYSRTYIQSWILQGKVFVDGKVVNKAGTAVSDKAVVEIIAQVPKYVCRAGHKLEAAIEQLGVDVAGKVALDSGLSTGGFTDCLLQYGASFVYGVDVGYGQVADKIRRDGRVSVIERTNLRYLTALPQRVDLVTLDLSFISILTVSFQMLTNVVMLSL
;
A
#
# COMPACT_ATOMS: atom_id res chain seq x y z
N MET A 1 1.34 -15.60 30.40
CA MET A 1 0.34 -15.66 29.32
C MET A 1 0.32 -17.08 28.79
N ALA A 2 -0.82 -17.77 28.86
CA ALA A 2 -0.93 -19.18 28.54
C ALA A 2 -1.17 -19.38 27.03
N LEU A 3 -0.24 -20.02 26.33
CA LEU A 3 -0.45 -20.54 24.98
C LEU A 3 -1.33 -21.80 25.07
N GLN A 4 -2.50 -21.79 24.44
CA GLN A 4 -3.32 -22.99 24.27
C GLN A 4 -3.06 -23.61 22.88
N ILE A 5 -2.54 -24.83 22.87
CA ILE A 5 -2.36 -25.66 21.67
C ILE A 5 -3.62 -26.53 21.50
N LEU A 6 -4.40 -26.29 20.45
CA LEU A 6 -5.49 -27.18 20.03
C LEU A 6 -5.05 -27.94 18.78
N LYS A 7 -4.63 -29.20 18.96
CA LYS A 7 -4.50 -30.19 17.87
C LYS A 7 -5.76 -31.05 17.86
N LEU A 8 -6.63 -30.86 16.86
CA LEU A 8 -7.77 -31.76 16.63
C LEU A 8 -7.38 -32.81 15.57
N PRO A 9 -7.64 -34.11 15.78
CA PRO A 9 -7.51 -35.13 14.75
C PRO A 9 -8.82 -35.26 13.99
N ILE A 10 -8.81 -35.25 12.65
CA ILE A 10 -10.01 -35.58 11.86
C ILE A 10 -9.68 -36.62 10.78
N ASN A 11 -10.42 -37.73 10.86
CA ASN A 11 -10.50 -38.82 9.89
C ASN A 11 -10.98 -38.32 8.53
N LEU A 12 -10.29 -38.70 7.44
CA LEU A 12 -10.77 -38.49 6.08
C LEU A 12 -11.94 -39.42 5.78
N ARG A 13 -13.07 -38.85 5.37
CA ARG A 13 -14.12 -39.57 4.64
C ARG A 13 -14.32 -38.88 3.29
N CYS A 14 -13.81 -39.53 2.25
CA CYS A 14 -13.93 -39.08 0.86
C CYS A 14 -15.39 -39.18 0.40
N TYR A 15 -15.89 -38.13 -0.27
CA TYR A 15 -17.08 -38.20 -1.11
C TYR A 15 -16.77 -37.56 -2.47
N ASN A 16 -16.72 -38.39 -3.49
CA ASN A 16 -16.71 -38.00 -4.90
C ASN A 16 -18.13 -37.64 -5.34
N ASN A 17 -18.28 -36.68 -6.27
CA ASN A 17 -19.11 -36.81 -7.49
C ASN A 17 -19.08 -35.57 -8.42
N PRO A 18 -19.54 -35.68 -9.69
CA PRO A 18 -18.82 -35.16 -10.86
C PRO A 18 -19.51 -34.04 -11.66
N THR A 19 -18.74 -33.51 -12.63
CA THR A 19 -19.05 -32.83 -13.91
C THR A 19 -20.47 -32.38 -14.26
N SER A 20 -20.62 -31.13 -14.77
CA SER A 20 -21.57 -30.79 -15.84
C SER A 20 -21.16 -29.53 -16.62
N THR A 21 -21.40 -29.61 -17.93
CA THR A 21 -21.00 -28.77 -19.06
C THR A 21 -22.03 -27.70 -19.47
N ALA A 22 -21.55 -26.71 -20.24
CA ALA A 22 -22.21 -25.94 -21.32
C ALA A 22 -23.35 -24.94 -20.99
N ASN A 23 -23.20 -23.66 -21.40
CA ASN A 23 -23.72 -23.21 -22.70
C ASN A 23 -23.35 -21.76 -23.06
N SER A 24 -23.19 -21.60 -24.37
CA SER A 24 -22.91 -20.42 -25.19
C SER A 24 -24.10 -19.47 -25.38
N GLY A 25 -23.83 -18.18 -25.55
CA GLY A 25 -24.80 -17.18 -26.00
C GLY A 25 -24.11 -16.03 -26.76
N LEU A 26 -24.12 -16.13 -28.08
CA LEU A 26 -23.66 -15.16 -29.08
C LEU A 26 -24.81 -14.17 -29.38
N PHE A 27 -24.56 -12.86 -29.44
CA PHE A 27 -25.46 -11.90 -30.11
C PHE A 27 -24.66 -10.81 -30.85
N LEU A 28 -24.80 -10.84 -32.17
CA LEU A 28 -24.56 -9.79 -33.17
C LEU A 28 -25.87 -8.96 -33.30
N LEU A 29 -25.97 -7.68 -33.67
CA LEU A 29 -25.47 -6.92 -34.82
C LEU A 29 -25.94 -5.44 -34.72
N SER A 30 -25.16 -4.52 -35.33
CA SER A 30 -25.53 -3.24 -36.01
C SER A 30 -26.20 -2.11 -35.17
N ASN A 31 -26.03 -0.81 -35.45
CA ASN A 31 -25.90 -0.15 -36.75
C ASN A 31 -25.27 1.25 -36.63
N SER A 32 -24.72 1.68 -37.76
CA SER A 32 -24.28 2.99 -38.24
C SER A 32 -25.00 4.26 -37.74
N ASN A 33 -24.25 5.35 -37.55
CA ASN A 33 -24.35 6.54 -38.43
C ASN A 33 -23.31 7.63 -38.11
N SER A 34 -22.58 7.99 -39.16
CA SER A 34 -21.69 9.14 -39.32
C SER A 34 -22.48 10.39 -39.74
N HIS A 35 -22.14 11.57 -39.20
CA HIS A 35 -22.38 12.83 -39.90
C HIS A 35 -21.25 13.84 -39.64
N VAL A 36 -20.65 14.23 -40.75
CA VAL A 36 -19.70 15.32 -40.96
C VAL A 36 -20.43 16.66 -40.83
N LEU A 37 -19.83 17.66 -40.18
CA LEU A 37 -20.12 19.07 -40.45
C LEU A 37 -18.84 19.91 -40.32
N LEU A 38 -18.43 20.40 -41.49
CA LEU A 38 -17.28 21.25 -41.75
C LEU A 38 -17.74 22.73 -41.67
N GLY A 39 -17.32 23.45 -40.64
CA GLY A 39 -17.61 24.87 -40.45
C GLY A 39 -16.37 25.74 -40.61
N ARG A 40 -16.34 26.52 -41.68
CA ARG A 40 -15.31 27.47 -42.14
C ARG A 40 -15.24 28.74 -41.27
N LEU A 41 -14.02 29.29 -41.15
CA LEU A 41 -13.62 30.72 -41.08
C LEU A 41 -14.27 31.59 -39.96
N LEU A 42 -13.51 32.32 -39.13
CA LEU A 42 -12.95 33.62 -39.48
C LEU A 42 -11.74 33.98 -38.60
N LYS A 43 -10.68 34.49 -39.25
CA LYS A 43 -9.50 35.12 -38.64
C LYS A 43 -9.91 36.43 -37.96
N GLY A 44 -9.86 36.48 -36.64
CA GLY A 44 -9.92 37.72 -35.85
C GLY A 44 -8.52 38.12 -35.39
N GLN A 45 -7.84 38.97 -36.16
CA GLN A 45 -6.61 39.64 -35.75
C GLN A 45 -6.98 40.74 -34.73
N ARG A 46 -6.73 40.53 -33.44
CA ARG A 46 -6.79 41.59 -32.42
C ARG A 46 -5.45 42.32 -32.38
N GLN A 47 -5.40 43.52 -32.97
CA GLN A 47 -4.37 44.52 -32.70
C GLN A 47 -4.54 45.04 -31.28
N TYR A 48 -3.50 44.93 -30.46
CA TYR A 48 -3.38 45.64 -29.19
C TYR A 48 -2.44 46.84 -29.39
N PRO A 49 -2.77 48.04 -28.90
CA PRO A 49 -1.91 49.21 -29.09
C PRO A 49 -0.63 49.07 -28.26
N ILE A 50 0.51 49.18 -28.93
CA ILE A 50 1.83 49.28 -28.29
C ILE A 50 1.90 50.66 -27.62
N ARG A 51 1.75 50.69 -26.29
CA ARG A 51 2.17 51.85 -25.48
C ARG A 51 3.67 51.75 -25.25
N SER A 52 4.43 52.47 -26.07
CA SER A 52 5.83 52.78 -25.81
C SER A 52 5.91 53.73 -24.61
N PHE A 53 6.36 53.25 -23.46
CA PHE A 53 6.83 54.11 -22.37
C PHE A 53 8.35 54.20 -22.45
N ALA A 54 8.83 55.44 -22.56
CA ALA A 54 10.24 55.79 -22.60
C ALA A 54 10.98 55.28 -21.34
N VAL A 55 12.13 54.65 -21.57
CA VAL A 55 13.06 54.20 -20.54
C VAL A 55 13.79 55.42 -19.98
N ALA A 56 13.47 55.81 -18.74
CA ALA A 56 14.34 56.67 -17.95
C ALA A 56 15.40 55.80 -17.26
N SER A 57 16.62 55.86 -17.76
CA SER A 57 17.79 55.18 -17.22
C SER A 57 18.17 55.75 -15.85
N ASN A 58 17.90 55.00 -14.79
CA ASN A 58 18.63 55.13 -13.53
C ASN A 58 19.14 53.74 -13.13
N ALA A 59 20.25 53.34 -13.77
CA ALA A 59 20.95 52.10 -13.46
C ALA A 59 21.75 52.26 -12.16
N LYS A 60 21.07 52.23 -11.01
CA LYS A 60 21.69 51.70 -9.80
C LYS A 60 21.68 50.18 -9.95
N SER A 61 22.87 49.58 -9.91
CA SER A 61 23.08 48.14 -10.00
C SER A 61 22.57 47.46 -8.73
N GLU A 62 21.26 47.39 -8.56
CA GLU A 62 20.64 46.50 -7.59
C GLU A 62 20.81 45.06 -8.10
N LYS A 63 21.56 44.24 -7.36
CA LYS A 63 21.54 42.79 -7.54
C LYS A 63 20.09 42.32 -7.38
N ILE A 64 19.42 42.05 -8.49
CA ILE A 64 18.12 41.37 -8.48
C ILE A 64 18.38 39.99 -7.88
N GLN A 65 18.15 39.84 -6.57
CA GLN A 65 18.04 38.52 -5.96
C GLN A 65 16.79 37.89 -6.52
N LEU A 66 16.94 37.06 -7.56
CA LEU A 66 15.90 36.16 -8.03
C LEU A 66 15.27 35.52 -6.77
N PRO A 67 13.94 35.64 -6.57
CA PRO A 67 13.31 35.12 -5.37
C PRO A 67 13.72 33.66 -5.22
N LYS A 68 14.33 33.32 -4.07
CA LYS A 68 14.71 31.93 -3.78
C LYS A 68 13.45 31.09 -3.91
N LYS A 69 13.35 30.31 -5.00
CA LYS A 69 12.26 29.37 -5.20
C LYS A 69 12.26 28.46 -3.97
N LYS A 70 11.20 28.58 -3.18
CA LYS A 70 10.97 27.75 -2.00
C LYS A 70 9.91 26.72 -2.36
N ARG A 71 10.17 25.46 -2.05
CA ARG A 71 9.26 24.33 -2.27
C ARG A 71 9.05 23.58 -0.97
N ARG A 72 8.04 22.72 -0.92
CA ARG A 72 7.79 21.90 0.26
C ARG A 72 8.93 20.90 0.47
N LEU A 73 9.32 20.69 1.72
CA LEU A 73 10.37 19.75 2.08
C LEU A 73 10.08 18.33 1.56
N ASP A 74 8.85 17.84 1.69
CA ASP A 74 8.50 16.51 1.19
C ASP A 74 8.63 16.36 -0.33
N GLU A 75 8.32 17.39 -1.10
CA GLU A 75 8.53 17.41 -2.55
C GLU A 75 10.01 17.41 -2.92
N ILE A 76 10.82 18.23 -2.24
CA ILE A 76 12.27 18.26 -2.44
C ILE A 76 12.88 16.90 -2.09
N CYS A 77 12.46 16.29 -0.98
CA CYS A 77 12.92 14.97 -0.57
C CYS A 77 12.52 13.89 -1.59
N LEU A 78 11.29 13.94 -2.13
CA LEU A 78 10.85 12.97 -3.14
C LEU A 78 11.66 13.04 -4.42
N GLU A 79 12.03 14.24 -4.85
CA GLU A 79 12.82 14.45 -6.06
C GLU A 79 14.28 14.01 -5.87
N ARG A 80 14.86 14.24 -4.68
CA ARG A 80 16.26 13.93 -4.37
C ARG A 80 16.49 12.49 -3.89
N PHE A 81 15.51 11.89 -3.23
CA PHE A 81 15.58 10.55 -2.62
C PHE A 81 14.52 9.63 -3.22
N GLN A 82 14.55 9.47 -4.54
CA GLN A 82 13.55 8.73 -5.32
C GLN A 82 13.45 7.25 -4.95
N GLN A 83 14.48 6.70 -4.29
CA GLN A 83 14.47 5.34 -3.74
C GLN A 83 13.46 5.15 -2.60
N TYR A 84 12.98 6.24 -1.99
CA TYR A 84 12.03 6.19 -0.88
C TYR A 84 10.64 6.64 -1.29
N SER A 85 9.62 5.96 -0.75
CA SER A 85 8.23 6.36 -0.94
C SER A 85 7.93 7.68 -0.22
N ARG A 86 6.91 8.40 -0.71
CA ARG A 86 6.36 9.60 -0.03
C ARG A 86 6.03 9.32 1.43
N THR A 87 5.47 8.15 1.71
CA THR A 87 5.09 7.73 3.06
C THR A 87 6.31 7.63 3.99
N TYR A 88 7.42 7.04 3.54
CA TYR A 88 8.64 6.99 4.34
C TYR A 88 9.22 8.37 4.59
N ILE A 89 9.33 9.19 3.55
CA ILE A 89 9.84 10.57 3.66
C ILE A 89 9.01 11.37 4.67
N GLN A 90 7.69 11.38 4.55
CA GLN A 90 6.82 12.11 5.46
C GLN A 90 6.90 11.58 6.90
N SER A 91 6.99 10.26 7.07
CA SER A 91 7.18 9.63 8.38
C SER A 91 8.50 10.05 9.03
N TRP A 92 9.60 10.06 8.28
CA TRP A 92 10.92 10.45 8.79
C TRP A 92 11.00 11.94 9.10
N ILE A 93 10.36 12.79 8.30
CA ILE A 93 10.20 14.20 8.62
C ILE A 93 9.51 14.30 9.99
N LEU A 94 8.33 13.69 10.16
CA LEU A 94 7.59 13.74 11.43
C LEU A 94 8.40 13.22 12.62
N GLN A 95 9.23 12.19 12.41
CA GLN A 95 10.13 11.61 13.42
C GLN A 95 11.39 12.45 13.71
N GLY A 96 11.58 13.58 13.03
CA GLY A 96 12.76 14.44 13.22
C GLY A 96 14.05 13.85 12.63
N LYS A 97 13.94 12.95 11.64
CA LYS A 97 15.06 12.29 10.98
C LYS A 97 15.54 13.01 9.72
N VAL A 98 14.95 14.14 9.38
CA VAL A 98 15.29 14.95 8.20
C VAL A 98 15.90 16.27 8.64
N PHE A 99 17.07 16.57 8.08
CA PHE A 99 17.85 17.76 8.36
C PHE A 99 17.86 18.68 7.13
N VAL A 100 17.73 19.98 7.38
CA VAL A 100 17.85 21.03 6.37
C VAL A 100 18.88 22.02 6.87
N ASP A 101 19.99 22.17 6.14
CA ASP A 101 21.14 23.01 6.53
C ASP A 101 21.59 22.73 7.98
N GLY A 102 21.67 21.44 8.35
CA GLY A 102 22.09 20.96 9.68
C GLY A 102 21.03 21.05 10.79
N LYS A 103 19.80 21.50 10.50
CA LYS A 103 18.72 21.61 11.49
C LYS A 103 17.60 20.60 11.23
N VAL A 104 17.09 19.99 12.30
CA VAL A 104 15.92 19.09 12.22
C VAL A 104 14.69 19.87 11.76
N VAL A 105 14.00 19.35 10.74
CA VAL A 105 12.70 19.86 10.29
C VAL A 105 11.67 18.74 10.39
N ASN A 106 10.60 18.99 11.15
CA ASN A 106 9.60 17.98 11.48
C ASN A 106 8.24 18.16 10.80
N LYS A 107 8.13 19.12 9.87
CA LYS A 107 6.91 19.41 9.12
C LYS A 107 7.14 19.28 7.61
N ALA A 108 6.43 18.35 6.98
CA ALA A 108 6.57 18.03 5.56
C ALA A 108 6.33 19.22 4.63
N GLY A 109 5.35 20.07 4.96
CA GLY A 109 5.01 21.27 4.20
C GLY A 109 5.92 22.48 4.44
N THR A 110 7.04 22.33 5.17
CA THR A 110 7.97 23.45 5.40
C THR A 110 8.55 23.93 4.09
N ALA A 111 8.48 25.25 3.85
CA ALA A 111 9.01 25.88 2.65
C ALA A 111 10.54 25.99 2.74
N VAL A 112 11.24 25.17 1.97
CA VAL A 112 12.70 25.04 1.96
C VAL A 112 13.23 25.55 0.61
N SER A 113 14.40 26.18 0.63
CA SER A 113 15.04 26.65 -0.61
C SER A 113 15.49 25.46 -1.45
N ASP A 114 15.34 25.55 -2.77
CA ASP A 114 15.85 24.52 -3.70
C ASP A 114 17.36 24.29 -3.60
N LYS A 115 18.11 25.23 -3.00
CA LYS A 115 19.57 25.13 -2.76
C LYS A 115 19.95 24.63 -1.36
N ALA A 116 18.99 24.41 -0.47
CA ALA A 116 19.29 23.92 0.87
C ALA A 116 19.89 22.51 0.82
N VAL A 117 20.81 22.23 1.73
CA VAL A 117 21.36 20.89 1.93
C VAL A 117 20.32 20.09 2.72
N VAL A 118 19.88 18.97 2.16
CA VAL A 118 18.86 18.10 2.78
C VAL A 118 19.47 16.74 3.02
N GLU A 119 19.37 16.25 4.25
CA GLU A 119 19.90 14.96 4.67
C GLU A 119 18.79 14.16 5.37
N ILE A 120 18.75 12.85 5.13
CA ILE A 120 17.82 11.92 5.79
C ILE A 120 18.65 10.90 6.55
N ILE A 121 18.56 10.94 7.88
CA ILE A 121 19.24 10.00 8.77
C ILE A 121 18.19 8.98 9.26
N ALA A 122 17.86 8.03 8.40
CA ALA A 122 16.85 7.01 8.69
C ALA A 122 17.13 5.70 7.94
N GLN A 123 16.59 4.61 8.46
CA GLN A 123 16.59 3.31 7.81
C GLN A 123 15.16 2.94 7.41
N VAL A 124 15.03 2.24 6.28
CA VAL A 124 13.76 1.66 5.85
C VAL A 124 13.39 0.57 6.86
N PRO A 125 12.21 0.65 7.52
CA PRO A 125 11.73 -0.40 8.38
C PRO A 125 11.63 -1.73 7.63
N LYS A 126 11.99 -2.82 8.32
CA LYS A 126 11.86 -4.19 7.77
C LYS A 126 10.43 -4.50 7.33
N TYR A 127 9.45 -4.12 8.14
CA TYR A 127 8.03 -4.36 7.89
C TYR A 127 7.24 -3.05 7.72
N VAL A 128 6.12 -3.10 6.99
CA VAL A 128 5.23 -1.93 6.81
C VAL A 128 4.65 -1.37 8.11
N CYS A 129 4.56 -2.17 9.17
CA CYS A 129 4.25 -1.70 10.51
C CYS A 129 4.91 -2.58 11.59
N ARG A 130 4.95 -2.09 12.83
CA ARG A 130 5.62 -2.76 13.96
C ARG A 130 5.05 -4.15 14.28
N ALA A 131 3.80 -4.43 13.88
CA ALA A 131 3.18 -5.73 14.12
C ALA A 131 3.96 -6.87 13.44
N GLY A 132 4.64 -6.64 12.31
CA GLY A 132 5.43 -7.67 11.63
C GLY A 132 6.49 -8.32 12.55
N HIS A 133 7.11 -7.54 13.44
CA HIS A 133 8.06 -8.06 14.42
C HIS A 133 7.42 -9.01 15.45
N LYS A 134 6.13 -8.86 15.73
CA LYS A 134 5.43 -9.78 16.62
C LYS A 134 5.32 -11.17 15.97
N LEU A 135 4.93 -11.22 14.70
CA LEU A 135 4.81 -12.47 13.97
C LEU A 135 6.17 -13.11 13.71
N GLU A 136 7.18 -12.31 13.38
CA GLU A 136 8.58 -12.74 13.27
C GLU A 136 9.04 -13.49 14.52
N ALA A 137 8.90 -12.86 15.69
CA ALA A 137 9.29 -13.48 16.96
C ALA A 137 8.56 -14.81 17.19
N ALA A 138 7.28 -14.88 16.82
CA ALA A 138 6.48 -16.09 16.97
C ALA A 138 6.89 -17.21 16.00
N ILE A 139 7.19 -16.88 14.74
CA ILE A 139 7.72 -17.84 13.75
C ILE A 139 9.04 -18.43 14.23
N GLU A 140 9.97 -17.58 14.71
CA GLU A 140 11.29 -17.99 15.17
C GLU A 140 11.23 -18.83 16.45
N GLN A 141 10.43 -18.40 17.44
CA GLN A 141 10.33 -19.11 18.72
C GLN A 141 9.65 -20.48 18.58
N LEU A 142 8.67 -20.60 17.68
CA LEU A 142 7.91 -21.84 17.50
C LEU A 142 8.44 -22.72 16.36
N GLY A 143 9.44 -22.26 15.60
CA GLY A 143 9.97 -22.99 14.45
C GLY A 143 8.94 -23.22 13.35
N VAL A 144 8.09 -22.22 13.08
CA VAL A 144 7.04 -22.32 12.07
C VAL A 144 7.68 -22.24 10.69
N ASP A 145 7.58 -23.31 9.92
CA ASP A 145 7.95 -23.27 8.51
C ASP A 145 6.88 -22.49 7.72
N VAL A 146 7.28 -21.42 7.03
CA VAL A 146 6.41 -20.55 6.22
C VAL A 146 6.71 -20.65 4.73
N ALA A 147 7.89 -21.17 4.37
CA ALA A 147 8.37 -21.13 3.01
C ALA A 147 7.46 -21.97 2.08
N GLY A 148 7.07 -21.38 0.95
CA GLY A 148 6.21 -22.01 -0.05
C GLY A 148 4.73 -22.15 0.34
N LYS A 149 4.33 -21.75 1.55
CA LYS A 149 2.97 -21.96 2.07
C LYS A 149 2.01 -20.85 1.68
N VAL A 150 0.75 -21.23 1.51
CA VAL A 150 -0.36 -20.30 1.38
C VAL A 150 -0.85 -19.93 2.77
N ALA A 151 -0.87 -18.64 3.08
CA ALA A 151 -1.29 -18.15 4.39
C ALA A 151 -2.60 -17.34 4.33
N LEU A 152 -3.31 -17.33 5.45
CA LEU A 152 -4.42 -16.42 5.73
C LEU A 152 -4.01 -15.49 6.87
N ASP A 153 -3.98 -14.18 6.60
CA ASP A 153 -3.76 -13.15 7.61
C ASP A 153 -5.10 -12.56 8.05
N SER A 154 -5.52 -12.91 9.27
CA SER A 154 -6.80 -12.52 9.85
C SER A 154 -6.65 -11.28 10.72
N GLY A 155 -7.03 -10.13 10.17
CA GLY A 155 -6.75 -8.81 10.75
C GLY A 155 -5.62 -8.09 10.01
N LEU A 156 -5.70 -8.06 8.67
CA LEU A 156 -4.64 -7.52 7.81
C LEU A 156 -4.18 -6.11 8.23
N SER A 157 -5.09 -5.21 8.62
CA SER A 157 -4.81 -3.82 9.01
C SER A 157 -3.90 -3.11 8.00
N THR A 158 -2.75 -2.58 8.42
CA THR A 158 -1.73 -1.99 7.54
C THR A 158 -0.96 -3.05 6.71
N GLY A 159 -0.96 -4.31 7.15
CA GLY A 159 -0.32 -5.45 6.48
C GLY A 159 0.98 -5.93 7.12
N GLY A 160 1.22 -5.68 8.41
CA GLY A 160 2.48 -6.03 9.08
C GLY A 160 2.76 -7.52 9.11
N PHE A 161 1.76 -8.33 9.45
CA PHE A 161 1.87 -9.79 9.48
C PHE A 161 2.02 -10.35 8.06
N THR A 162 1.19 -9.90 7.12
CA THR A 162 1.35 -10.22 5.70
C THR A 162 2.76 -9.91 5.17
N ASP A 163 3.34 -8.75 5.48
CA ASP A 163 4.71 -8.42 5.06
C ASP A 163 5.73 -9.42 5.65
N CYS A 164 5.55 -9.81 6.91
CA CYS A 164 6.36 -10.83 7.56
C CYS A 164 6.24 -12.19 6.87
N LEU A 165 5.02 -12.67 6.61
CA LEU A 165 4.77 -13.94 5.92
C LEU A 165 5.46 -13.97 4.53
N LEU A 166 5.33 -12.89 3.77
CA LEU A 166 5.94 -12.77 2.45
C LEU A 166 7.48 -12.78 2.51
N GLN A 167 8.08 -12.14 3.51
CA GLN A 167 9.52 -12.13 3.73
C GLN A 167 10.06 -13.49 4.21
N TYR A 168 9.26 -14.25 4.95
CA TYR A 168 9.56 -15.63 5.34
C TYR A 168 9.24 -16.66 4.24
N GLY A 169 8.87 -16.20 3.04
CA GLY A 169 8.77 -17.03 1.85
C GLY A 169 7.39 -17.65 1.61
N ALA A 170 6.32 -17.13 2.22
CA ALA A 170 4.96 -17.53 1.85
C ALA A 170 4.75 -17.38 0.33
N SER A 171 4.15 -18.39 -0.30
CA SER A 171 3.89 -18.39 -1.74
C SER A 171 2.71 -17.49 -2.09
N PHE A 172 1.73 -17.38 -1.18
CA PHE A 172 0.55 -16.54 -1.33
C PHE A 172 -0.05 -16.17 0.03
N VAL A 173 -0.66 -15.00 0.16
CA VAL A 173 -1.34 -14.55 1.38
C VAL A 173 -2.72 -13.98 1.07
N TYR A 174 -3.75 -14.53 1.71
CA TYR A 174 -5.07 -13.90 1.79
C TYR A 174 -5.10 -13.00 3.02
N GLY A 175 -5.20 -11.69 2.82
CA GLY A 175 -5.32 -10.74 3.92
C GLY A 175 -6.77 -10.31 4.10
N VAL A 176 -7.38 -10.64 5.24
CA VAL A 176 -8.78 -10.33 5.53
C VAL A 176 -8.86 -9.25 6.60
N ASP A 177 -9.66 -8.21 6.37
CA ASP A 177 -9.93 -7.18 7.36
C ASP A 177 -11.37 -6.63 7.27
N VAL A 178 -11.89 -6.17 8.40
CA VAL A 178 -13.17 -5.45 8.47
C VAL A 178 -13.03 -3.98 8.02
N GLY A 179 -11.84 -3.42 8.19
CA GLY A 179 -11.46 -2.07 7.76
C GLY A 179 -11.35 -1.95 6.25
N TYR A 180 -11.11 -0.71 5.81
CA TYR A 180 -10.96 -0.37 4.41
C TYR A 180 -9.97 0.77 4.22
N GLY A 181 -9.11 0.67 3.21
CA GLY A 181 -8.17 1.71 2.81
C GLY A 181 -6.95 1.86 3.72
N GLN A 182 -6.68 0.87 4.58
CA GLN A 182 -5.57 0.93 5.55
C GLN A 182 -4.31 0.20 5.08
N VAL A 183 -4.48 -0.76 4.16
CA VAL A 183 -3.39 -1.62 3.67
C VAL A 183 -2.32 -0.80 2.96
N ALA A 184 -1.07 -1.00 3.34
CA ALA A 184 0.06 -0.33 2.73
C ALA A 184 0.19 -0.64 1.23
N ASP A 185 0.57 0.35 0.43
CA ASP A 185 0.76 0.23 -1.03
C ASP A 185 1.66 -0.95 -1.43
N LYS A 186 2.73 -1.21 -0.67
CA LYS A 186 3.65 -2.34 -0.87
C LYS A 186 2.89 -3.66 -0.88
N ILE A 187 1.98 -3.84 0.07
CA ILE A 187 1.21 -5.07 0.26
C ILE A 187 0.10 -5.16 -0.79
N ARG A 188 -0.59 -4.05 -1.05
CA ARG A 188 -1.69 -4.01 -2.03
C ARG A 188 -1.23 -4.31 -3.46
N ARG A 189 0.03 -4.00 -3.80
CA ARG A 189 0.60 -4.23 -5.14
C ARG A 189 1.37 -5.55 -5.26
N ASP A 190 1.60 -6.29 -4.17
CA ASP A 190 2.30 -7.56 -4.25
C ASP A 190 1.36 -8.61 -4.89
N GLY A 191 1.79 -9.19 -6.01
CA GLY A 191 0.99 -10.18 -6.76
C GLY A 191 0.75 -11.49 -6.02
N ARG A 192 1.43 -11.70 -4.89
CA ARG A 192 1.21 -12.84 -3.99
C ARG A 192 0.18 -12.55 -2.90
N VAL A 193 -0.49 -11.40 -2.94
CA VAL A 193 -1.47 -11.00 -1.91
C VAL A 193 -2.84 -10.79 -2.51
N SER A 194 -3.86 -11.40 -1.90
CA SER A 194 -5.27 -11.07 -2.13
C SER A 194 -5.81 -10.30 -0.94
N VAL A 195 -6.06 -9.00 -1.14
CA VAL A 195 -6.63 -8.11 -0.11
C VAL A 195 -8.15 -8.22 -0.11
N ILE A 196 -8.72 -8.66 1.02
CA ILE A 196 -10.15 -8.87 1.23
C ILE A 196 -10.61 -7.95 2.38
N GLU A 197 -10.86 -6.69 2.05
CA GLU A 197 -11.34 -5.65 2.98
C GLU A 197 -12.86 -5.72 3.17
N ARG A 198 -13.38 -4.99 4.15
CA ARG A 198 -14.82 -4.94 4.51
C ARG A 198 -15.44 -6.31 4.77
N THR A 199 -14.63 -7.27 5.19
CA THR A 199 -15.05 -8.66 5.36
C THR A 199 -14.75 -9.09 6.78
N ASN A 200 -15.79 -9.48 7.51
CA ASN A 200 -15.60 -10.13 8.80
C ASN A 200 -15.27 -11.60 8.58
N LEU A 201 -14.13 -12.05 9.09
CA LEU A 201 -13.65 -13.43 8.96
C LEU A 201 -14.70 -14.47 9.38
N ARG A 202 -15.56 -14.16 10.35
CA ARG A 202 -16.64 -15.06 10.81
C ARG A 202 -17.60 -15.48 9.71
N TYR A 203 -17.77 -14.64 8.69
CA TYR A 203 -18.69 -14.88 7.58
C TYR A 203 -17.97 -15.32 6.31
N LEU A 204 -16.64 -15.49 6.37
CA LEU A 204 -15.86 -15.98 5.25
C LEU A 204 -16.02 -17.51 5.16
N THR A 205 -16.77 -17.96 4.15
CA THR A 205 -17.13 -19.37 3.99
C THR A 205 -16.13 -20.16 3.14
N ALA A 206 -15.48 -19.48 2.19
CA ALA A 206 -14.55 -20.09 1.25
C ALA A 206 -13.44 -19.11 0.83
N LEU A 207 -12.26 -19.67 0.55
CA LEU A 207 -11.15 -19.03 -0.16
C LEU A 207 -10.90 -19.77 -1.48
N PRO A 208 -10.37 -19.09 -2.51
CA PRO A 208 -10.13 -19.71 -3.82
C PRO A 208 -9.21 -20.93 -3.80
N GLN A 209 -8.30 -21.00 -2.83
CA GLN A 209 -7.46 -22.17 -2.59
C GLN A 209 -7.35 -22.46 -1.08
N ARG A 210 -6.95 -23.68 -0.73
CA ARG A 210 -6.68 -24.05 0.66
C ARG A 210 -5.49 -23.28 1.20
N VAL A 211 -5.51 -23.02 2.50
CA VAL A 211 -4.41 -22.35 3.20
C VAL A 211 -3.72 -23.34 4.14
N ASP A 212 -2.40 -23.22 4.22
CA ASP A 212 -1.53 -24.05 5.05
C ASP A 212 -1.24 -23.40 6.40
N LEU A 213 -1.42 -22.09 6.51
CA LEU A 213 -1.14 -21.29 7.71
C LEU A 213 -2.20 -20.22 7.93
N VAL A 214 -2.47 -19.91 9.20
CA VAL A 214 -3.38 -18.82 9.59
C VAL A 214 -2.77 -18.01 10.70
N THR A 215 -2.71 -16.69 10.54
CA THR A 215 -2.35 -15.76 11.61
C THR A 215 -3.60 -15.04 12.10
N LEU A 216 -3.70 -14.79 13.41
CA LEU A 216 -4.85 -14.12 14.04
C LEU A 216 -4.36 -12.94 14.89
N ASP A 217 -4.50 -11.71 14.38
CA ASP A 217 -4.24 -10.47 15.15
C ASP A 217 -5.57 -9.71 15.33
N LEU A 218 -6.47 -10.26 16.15
CA LEU A 218 -7.81 -9.72 16.35
C LEU A 218 -7.93 -9.05 17.71
N SER A 219 -8.33 -7.78 17.73
CA SER A 219 -8.34 -6.95 18.94
C SER A 219 -9.50 -7.21 19.92
N PHE A 220 -10.59 -7.87 19.51
CA PHE A 220 -11.81 -7.91 20.33
C PHE A 220 -12.72 -9.15 20.19
N ILE A 221 -12.41 -10.07 19.28
CA ILE A 221 -13.28 -11.22 18.99
C ILE A 221 -12.66 -12.48 19.57
N SER A 222 -13.38 -13.11 20.50
CA SER A 222 -13.06 -14.42 21.02
C SER A 222 -12.79 -15.40 19.88
N ILE A 223 -11.60 -15.99 19.88
CA ILE A 223 -11.13 -17.08 18.98
C ILE A 223 -12.17 -18.19 18.82
N LEU A 224 -13.08 -18.35 19.81
CA LEU A 224 -14.12 -19.38 19.86
C LEU A 224 -15.18 -19.29 18.74
N THR A 225 -15.27 -18.22 17.95
CA THR A 225 -16.35 -18.07 16.95
C THR A 225 -15.92 -18.36 15.50
N VAL A 226 -14.63 -18.60 15.23
CA VAL A 226 -14.17 -18.82 13.85
C VAL A 226 -14.10 -20.32 13.56
N SER A 227 -14.97 -20.80 12.67
CA SER A 227 -14.96 -22.20 12.20
C SER A 227 -13.99 -22.35 11.04
N PHE A 228 -12.95 -23.14 11.25
CA PHE A 228 -11.84 -23.29 10.31
C PHE A 228 -11.92 -24.62 9.53
N GLN A 229 -13.02 -24.83 8.80
CA GLN A 229 -13.16 -26.02 7.94
C GLN A 229 -12.21 -26.03 6.73
N MET A 230 -11.49 -24.92 6.50
CA MET A 230 -10.62 -24.71 5.34
C MET A 230 -9.14 -25.06 5.53
N LEU A 231 -8.73 -25.52 6.73
CA LEU A 231 -7.31 -25.56 7.11
C LEU A 231 -6.68 -26.94 7.02
N THR A 232 -5.43 -26.97 6.57
CA THR A 232 -4.49 -28.08 6.73
C THR A 232 -3.30 -27.58 7.55
N ASN A 233 -3.18 -28.04 8.80
CA ASN A 233 -2.14 -27.65 9.79
C ASN A 233 -2.26 -26.22 10.35
N VAL A 234 -3.07 -26.04 11.40
CA VAL A 234 -3.26 -24.73 12.04
C VAL A 234 -2.10 -24.41 12.98
N VAL A 235 -1.30 -23.39 12.65
CA VAL A 235 -0.45 -22.72 13.63
C VAL A 235 -1.15 -21.42 14.05
N MET A 236 -1.89 -21.49 15.15
CA MET A 236 -2.65 -20.34 15.66
C MET A 236 -1.74 -19.43 16.50
N LEU A 237 -1.39 -18.27 15.94
CA LEU A 237 -0.65 -17.23 16.65
C LEU A 237 -1.61 -16.11 17.02
N SER A 238 -2.00 -16.07 18.30
CA SER A 238 -2.66 -14.92 18.93
C SER A 238 -1.59 -14.15 19.69
N LEU A 239 -1.35 -12.90 19.32
CA LEU A 239 -0.30 -12.03 19.88
C LEU A 239 -0.88 -10.81 20.58
#